data_AF-A0A1S6Q2A2-F1
#
_entry.id   AF-A0A1S6Q2A2-F1
#
_cell.length_a   1.000
_cell.length_b   1.000
_cell.length_c   1.000
_cell.angle_alpha   90.00
_cell.angle_beta   90.00
_cell.angle_gamma   90.00
#
_symmetry.space_group_name_H-M   'P 1'
#
loop_
_entity.id
_entity.type
_entity.pdbx_description
1 polymer ?
#
loop_
_entity_poly.entity_id
_entity_poly.type
_entity_poly.pdbx_seq_one_letter_code
_entity_poly.pdbx_strand_id
1 'polypeptide(L)' 'VRFDGDAPNPRGEPRAPWVEQEGPEYWEEQTRIFKDAAQSYRRSLDNLR' A
#
# COMPACT_ATOMS: atom_id res chain seq x y z
N VAL A 1 8.00 4.45 2.48
CA VAL A 1 6.80 3.77 3.00
C VAL A 1 6.87 2.29 2.64
N ARG A 2 6.34 1.40 3.48
CA ARG A 2 6.17 -0.04 3.20
C ARG A 2 4.67 -0.35 3.22
N PHE A 3 4.20 -1.19 2.30
CA PHE A 3 2.83 -1.71 2.33
C PHE A 3 2.91 -3.23 2.31
N ASP A 4 2.26 -3.86 3.27
CA ASP A 4 2.13 -5.32 3.34
C ASP A 4 0.67 -5.68 3.09
N GLY A 5 0.42 -6.32 1.95
CA GLY A 5 -0.92 -6.71 1.52
C GLY A 5 -1.46 -7.96 2.23
N ASP A 6 -0.57 -8.79 2.79
CA ASP A 6 -0.92 -10.02 3.52
C ASP A 6 -1.13 -9.77 5.03
N ALA A 7 -0.86 -8.56 5.51
CA ALA A 7 -1.11 -8.19 6.90
C ALA A 7 -2.62 -8.19 7.24
N PRO A 8 -3.02 -8.55 8.47
CA PRO A 8 -4.43 -8.56 8.89
C PRO A 8 -5.09 -7.17 8.85
N ASN A 9 -4.30 -6.09 8.87
CA ASN A 9 -4.76 -4.74 8.57
C ASN A 9 -3.77 -4.07 7.59
N PRO A 10 -3.96 -4.24 6.27
CA PRO A 10 -3.02 -3.75 5.28
C PRO A 10 -3.13 -2.23 5.16
N ARG A 11 -2.09 -1.53 5.66
CA ARG A 11 -1.92 -0.08 5.65
C ARG A 11 -0.51 0.30 5.22
N GLY A 12 -0.33 1.50 4.70
CA GLY A 12 1.00 2.06 4.48
C GLY A 12 1.69 2.34 5.81
N GLU A 13 2.89 1.81 6.01
CA GLU A 13 3.71 2.07 7.19
C GLU A 13 4.87 3.03 6.84
N PRO A 14 5.06 4.11 7.62
CA PRO A 14 6.18 5.01 7.44
C PRO A 14 7.50 4.30 7.70
N ARG A 15 8.45 4.52 6.80
CA ARG A 15 9.79 3.91 6.85
C ARG A 15 10.86 4.90 7.32
N ALA A 16 10.48 6.15 7.55
CA ALA A 16 11.32 7.22 8.03
C ALA A 16 10.47 8.22 8.83
N PRO A 17 11.05 8.88 9.87
CA PRO A 17 10.31 9.75 10.78
C PRO A 17 9.65 10.96 10.11
N TRP A 18 10.20 11.43 8.99
CA TRP A 18 9.62 12.54 8.24
C TRP A 18 8.32 12.18 7.53
N VAL A 19 8.09 10.89 7.27
CA VAL A 19 6.85 10.41 6.64
C VAL A 19 5.72 10.33 7.67
N GLU A 20 6.03 10.14 8.96
CA GLU A 20 5.02 10.15 10.04
C GLU A 20 4.37 11.53 10.26
N GLN A 21 4.97 12.59 9.73
CA GLN A 21 4.43 13.95 9.80
C GLN A 21 3.29 14.19 8.81
N GLU A 22 3.10 13.30 7.84
CA GLU A 22 2.00 13.37 6.88
C GLU A 22 0.66 13.06 7.55
N GLY A 23 -0.36 13.83 7.20
CA GLY A 23 -1.70 13.72 7.78
C GLY A 23 -2.43 12.40 7.42
N PRO A 24 -3.51 12.08 8.14
CA PRO A 24 -4.29 10.86 7.89
C PRO A 24 -4.82 10.75 6.45
N GLU A 25 -5.13 11.87 5.79
CA GLU A 25 -5.59 11.90 4.40
C GLU A 25 -4.54 11.35 3.42
N TYR A 26 -3.26 11.71 3.62
CA TYR A 26 -2.15 11.18 2.84
C TYR A 26 -2.05 9.66 3.02
N TRP A 27 -2.15 9.20 4.26
CA TRP A 27 -2.04 7.78 4.59
C TRP A 27 -3.21 6.93 4.04
N GLU A 28 -4.42 7.47 4.04
CA GLU A 28 -5.59 6.84 3.44
C GLU A 28 -5.44 6.73 1.92
N GLU A 29 -5.00 7.79 1.25
CA GLU A 29 -4.75 7.80 -0.19
C GLU A 29 -3.65 6.79 -0.57
N GLN A 30 -2.51 6.82 0.12
CA GLN A 30 -1.42 5.87 -0.11
C GLN A 30 -1.87 4.42 0.09
N THR A 31 -2.66 4.15 1.13
CA THR A 31 -3.21 2.81 1.38
C THR A 31 -4.12 2.34 0.24
N ARG A 32 -4.95 3.23 -0.31
CA ARG A 32 -5.81 2.91 -1.47
C ARG A 32 -4.99 2.62 -2.72
N ILE A 33 -3.97 3.43 -3.00
CA ILE A 33 -3.07 3.25 -4.15
C ILE A 33 -2.35 1.90 -4.04
N PHE A 34 -1.81 1.56 -2.86
CA PHE A 34 -1.12 0.29 -2.69
C PHE A 34 -2.04 -0.92 -2.80
N LYS A 35 -3.28 -0.84 -2.32
CA LYS A 35 -4.29 -1.89 -2.52
C LYS A 35 -4.59 -2.11 -4.01
N ASP A 36 -4.79 -1.02 -4.76
CA ASP A 36 -5.06 -1.10 -6.20
C ASP A 36 -3.88 -1.68 -6.98
N ALA A 37 -2.66 -1.23 -6.67
CA ALA A 37 -1.44 -1.77 -7.25
C ALA A 37 -1.30 -3.28 -6.97
N ALA A 38 -1.52 -3.71 -5.74
CA ALA A 38 -1.45 -5.13 -5.37
C ALA A 38 -2.44 -6.00 -6.17
N GLN A 39 -3.67 -5.52 -6.36
CA GLN A 39 -4.67 -6.21 -7.19
C GLN A 39 -4.27 -6.25 -8.67
N SER A 40 -3.75 -5.14 -9.20
CA SER A 40 -3.29 -5.05 -10.58
C SER A 40 -2.08 -5.97 -10.85
N TYR A 41 -1.13 -6.04 -9.92
CA TYR A 41 0.00 -6.96 -9.98
C TYR A 41 -0.47 -8.42 -9.96
N ARG A 42 -1.38 -8.76 -9.05
CA ARG A 42 -1.97 -10.11 -8.99
C ARG A 42 -2.62 -10.50 -10.31
N ARG A 43 -3.49 -9.64 -10.87
CA ARG A 43 -4.14 -9.89 -12.17
C ARG A 43 -3.13 -10.04 -13.31
N SER A 44 -2.08 -9.23 -13.31
CA SER A 44 -1.02 -9.32 -14.31
C SER A 44 -0.26 -10.65 -14.22
N LEU A 45 0.00 -11.15 -13.01
CA LEU A 45 0.61 -12.45 -12.79
C LEU A 45 -0.31 -13.61 -13.24
N ASP A 46 -1.61 -13.52 -12.98
CA ASP A 46 -2.59 -14.49 -13.47
C ASP A 46 -2.65 -14.51 -15.02
N ASN A 47 -2.48 -13.37 -15.68
CA ASN A 47 -2.46 -13.28 -17.16
C ASN A 47 -1.18 -13.86 -17.80
N LEU A 48 -0.09 -13.99 -17.05
CA LEU A 48 1.20 -14.49 -17.54
C LEU A 48 1.32 -16.03 -17.42
N ARG A 49 0.25 -16.71 -17.02
CA ARG A 49 0.20 -18.15 -16.75
C ARG A 49 -0.56 -18.91 -17.83
#